data_AF-A0A0R1UVY2-F1
#
_entry.id   AF-A0A0R1UVY2-F1
#
_cell.length_a   1.000
_cell.length_b   1.000
_cell.length_c   1.000
_cell.angle_alpha   90.00
_cell.angle_beta   90.00
_cell.angle_gamma   90.00
#
_symmetry.space_group_name_H-M   'P 1'
#
loop_
_entity.id
_entity.type
_entity.pdbx_description
1 polymer ?
#
loop_
_entity_poly.entity_id
_entity_poly.type
_entity_poly.pdbx_seq_one_letter_code
_entity_poly.pdbx_strand_id
1 'polypeptide(L)' 'MSEEEKYFIYRIGICLEEALDVQKAELTDQDTLDDDFAMFKVIEELNRYVEEDSFIRHKLYHVYKQNLQV' A
#
# COMPACT_ATOMS: atom_id res chain seq x y z
N MET A 1 -7.46 3.65 -18.06
CA MET A 1 -7.55 2.67 -16.96
C MET A 1 -8.64 1.66 -17.28
N SER A 2 -8.28 0.38 -17.39
CA SER A 2 -9.24 -0.72 -17.61
C SER A 2 -10.07 -1.01 -16.35
N GLU A 3 -11.18 -1.77 -16.45
CA GLU A 3 -11.95 -2.19 -15.26
C GLU A 3 -11.13 -3.07 -14.31
N GLU A 4 -10.28 -3.96 -14.85
CA GLU A 4 -9.36 -4.77 -14.05
C GLU A 4 -8.35 -3.91 -13.28
N GLU A 5 -7.82 -2.88 -13.94
CA GLU A 5 -6.87 -1.95 -13.32
C GLU A 5 -7.54 -1.10 -12.24
N LYS A 6 -8.77 -0.62 -12.48
CA LYS A 6 -9.58 0.06 -11.45
C LYS A 6 -9.79 -0.83 -10.23
N TYR A 7 -10.16 -2.10 -10.45
CA TYR A 7 -10.36 -3.06 -9.37
C TYR A 7 -9.06 -3.31 -8.59
N PHE A 8 -7.93 -3.47 -9.29
CA PHE A 8 -6.62 -3.60 -8.65
C PHE A 8 -6.27 -2.40 -7.77
N ILE A 9 -6.43 -1.18 -8.28
CA ILE A 9 -6.15 0.05 -7.54
C ILE A 9 -7.06 0.19 -6.31
N TYR A 10 -8.34 -0.14 -6.45
CA TYR A 10 -9.25 -0.17 -5.30
C TYR A 10 -8.79 -1.18 -4.24
N ARG A 11 -8.41 -2.39 -4.65
CA ARG A 11 -7.99 -3.45 -3.73
C ARG A 11 -6.67 -3.13 -3.03
N ILE A 12 -5.68 -2.59 -3.74
CA ILE A 12 -4.40 -2.22 -3.11
C ILE A 12 -4.60 -1.06 -2.13
N GLY A 13 -5.47 -0.09 -2.43
CA GLY A 13 -5.84 0.97 -1.50
C GLY A 13 -6.38 0.41 -0.18
N ILE A 14 -7.35 -0.51 -0.24
CA ILE A 14 -7.88 -1.19 0.96
C ILE A 14 -6.77 -1.90 1.74
N CYS A 15 -5.89 -2.64 1.06
CA CYS A 15 -4.81 -3.35 1.75
C CYS A 15 -3.81 -2.40 2.43
N LEU A 16 -3.57 -1.21 1.86
CA LEU A 16 -2.69 -0.21 2.47
C LEU A 16 -3.35 0.45 3.68
N GLU A 17 -4.66 0.75 3.61
CA GLU A 17 -5.44 1.23 4.76
C GLU A 17 -5.44 0.21 5.91
N GLU A 18 -5.72 -1.07 5.62
CA GLU A 18 -5.69 -2.15 6.61
C GLU A 18 -4.30 -2.30 7.25
N ALA A 19 -3.23 -2.20 6.45
CA ALA A 19 -1.86 -2.27 6.95
C ALA A 19 -1.51 -1.07 7.85
N LEU A 20 -1.97 0.14 7.50
CA LEU A 20 -1.81 1.33 8.35
C LEU A 20 -2.54 1.19 9.68
N ASP A 21 -3.76 0.64 9.68
CA ASP A 21 -4.53 0.43 10.90
C ASP A 21 -3.86 -0.58 11.84
N VAL A 22 -3.30 -1.67 11.29
CA VAL A 22 -2.53 -2.65 12.07
C VAL A 22 -1.30 -2.00 12.69
N GLN A 23 -0.48 -1.33 11.88
CA GLN A 23 0.74 -0.68 12.36
C GLN A 23 0.42 0.42 13.39
N LYS A 24 -0.63 1.20 13.18
CA LYS A 24 -1.06 2.23 14.13
C LYS A 24 -1.48 1.65 15.49
N ALA A 25 -2.09 0.47 15.50
CA ALA A 25 -2.40 -0.23 16.75
C ALA A 25 -1.12 -0.67 17.47
N GLU A 26 -0.12 -1.17 16.73
CA GLU A 26 1.19 -1.56 17.27
C GLU A 26 1.96 -0.36 17.85
N LEU A 27 1.91 0.81 17.20
CA LEU A 27 2.52 2.06 17.68
C LEU A 27 1.95 2.61 19.00
N THR A 28 0.77 2.12 19.42
CA THR A 28 0.18 2.54 20.71
C THR A 28 0.72 1.76 21.90
N ASP A 29 1.53 0.73 21.66
CA ASP A 29 2.17 -0.06 22.72
C ASP A 29 3.44 0.64 23.23
N GLN A 30 3.71 0.57 24.55
CA GLN A 30 4.81 1.31 25.19
C GLN A 30 6.21 0.80 24.78
N ASP A 31 6.28 -0.37 24.16
CA ASP A 31 7.51 -1.01 23.66
C ASP A 31 7.71 -0.85 22.14
N THR A 32 7.02 0.10 21.51
CA THR A 32 7.13 0.36 20.06
C THR A 32 8.59 0.55 19.65
N LEU A 33 9.06 -0.26 18.68
CA LEU A 33 10.42 -0.17 18.16
C LEU A 33 10.52 0.90 17.05
N ASP A 34 11.72 1.47 16.89
CA ASP A 34 12.01 2.41 15.78
C ASP A 34 11.68 1.81 14.40
N ASP A 35 11.78 0.48 14.27
CA ASP A 35 11.47 -0.28 13.06
C ASP A 35 9.97 -0.28 12.73
N ASP A 36 9.09 -0.35 13.73
CA ASP A 36 7.63 -0.33 13.54
C ASP A 36 7.18 1.07 13.08
N PHE A 37 7.78 2.12 13.65
CA PHE A 37 7.57 3.49 13.19
C PHE A 37 8.07 3.72 11.77
N ALA A 38 9.23 3.17 11.42
CA ALA A 38 9.76 3.23 10.06
C ALA A 38 8.83 2.51 9.08
N MET A 39 8.32 1.33 9.45
CA MET A 39 7.37 0.57 8.63
C MET A 39 6.07 1.34 8.41
N PHE A 40 5.50 1.90 9.47
CA PHE A 40 4.32 2.76 9.38
C PHE A 40 4.53 3.91 8.38
N LYS A 41 5.69 4.59 8.44
CA LYS A 41 6.02 5.69 7.52
C LYS A 41 6.17 5.25 6.08
N VAL A 42 6.72 4.05 5.84
CA VAL A 42 6.83 3.49 4.50
C VAL A 42 5.44 3.20 3.92
N ILE A 43 4.53 2.63 4.70
CA ILE A 43 3.17 2.31 4.24
C ILE A 43 2.36 3.60 4.01
N GLU A 44 2.51 4.61 4.88
CA GLU A 44 1.87 5.92 4.74
C GLU A 44 2.28 6.59 3.43
N GLU A 45 3.58 6.61 3.13
CA GLU A 45 4.13 7.14 1.90
C GLU A 45 3.68 6.36 0.66
N LEU A 46 3.65 5.03 0.75
CA LEU A 46 3.17 4.19 -0.33
C LEU A 46 1.69 4.45 -0.64
N ASN A 47 0.85 4.60 0.38
CA ASN A 47 -0.57 4.94 0.20
C ASN A 47 -0.72 6.29 -0.50
N ARG A 48 0.02 7.31 -0.06
CA ARG A 48 0.03 8.62 -0.71
C ARG A 48 0.43 8.53 -2.18
N TYR A 49 1.50 7.80 -2.52
CA TYR A 49 1.91 7.66 -3.91
C TYR A 49 0.87 6.95 -4.77
N VAL A 50 0.18 5.94 -4.23
CA VAL A 50 -0.91 5.26 -4.94
C VAL A 50 -2.10 6.18 -5.17
N GLU A 51 -2.42 7.09 -4.25
CA GLU A 51 -3.52 8.05 -4.37
C GLU A 51 -3.19 9.22 -5.32
N GLU A 52 -1.98 9.74 -5.26
CA GLU A 52 -1.60 10.97 -5.96
C GLU A 52 -1.02 10.71 -7.36
N ASP A 53 -0.34 9.57 -7.58
CA ASP A 53 0.45 9.35 -8.79
C ASP A 53 -0.12 8.26 -9.70
N SER A 54 -0.68 8.70 -10.83
CA SER A 54 -1.23 7.81 -11.86
C SER A 54 -0.20 6.91 -12.56
N PHE A 55 1.06 7.34 -12.67
CA PHE A 55 2.14 6.55 -13.25
C PHE A 55 2.52 5.40 -12.31
N ILE A 56 2.62 5.67 -11.00
CA ILE A 56 2.86 4.64 -9.99
C ILE A 56 1.74 3.59 -10.01
N ARG A 57 0.47 4.02 -10.07
CA ARG A 57 -0.68 3.10 -10.21
C ARG A 57 -0.55 2.16 -11.40
N HIS A 58 -0.27 2.71 -12.58
CA HIS A 58 -0.09 1.90 -13.80
C HIS A 58 1.09 0.94 -13.67
N LYS A 59 2.21 1.39 -13.11
CA LYS A 59 3.41 0.57 -12.95
C LYS A 59 3.17 -0.60 -11.99
N LEU A 60 2.51 -0.36 -10.86
CA LEU A 60 2.12 -1.40 -9.91
C LEU A 60 1.20 -2.44 -10.55
N TYR A 61 0.20 -1.98 -11.32
CA TYR A 61 -0.69 -2.89 -12.03
C TYR A 61 0.06 -3.75 -13.07
N HIS A 62 0.99 -3.17 -13.81
CA HIS A 62 1.81 -3.91 -14.76
C HIS A 62 2.66 -4.99 -14.09
N VAL A 63 3.30 -4.67 -12.97
CA VAL A 63 4.08 -5.65 -12.19
C VAL A 63 3.17 -6.76 -11.67
N TYR A 64 1.98 -6.44 -11.15
CA TYR A 64 1.00 -7.43 -10.71
C TYR A 64 0.60 -8.39 -11.84
N LYS A 65 0.28 -7.88 -13.04
CA LYS A 65 -0.08 -8.71 -14.20
C LYS A 65 1.07 -9.60 -14.67
N GLN A 66 2.31 -9.13 -14.59
CA GLN A 66 3.49 -9.95 -14.92
C GLN A 66 3.66 -11.11 -13.93
N ASN A 67 3.46 -10.88 -12.63
CA ASN A 67 3.61 -11.92 -11.61
C ASN A 67 2.47 -12.94 -11.59
N LEU A 68 1.28 -12.60 -12.08
CA LEU A 68 0.18 -13.56 -12.26
C LEU A 68 0.43 -14.58 -13.38
N GLN A 69 1.39 -14.33 -14.27
CA GLN A 69 1.71 -15.20 -15.40
C GLN A 69 2.85 -16.17 -15.10
N VAL A 70 3.43 -16.09 -13.89
CA VAL A 70 4.46 -16.99 -13.33
C VAL A 70 3.78 -18.02 -12.43
#